data_AF-A0A1E1LN96-F1
#
_entry.id   AF-A0A1E1LN96-F1
#
_cell.length_a   1.000
_cell.length_b   1.000
_cell.length_c   1.000
_cell.angle_alpha   90.00
_cell.angle_beta   90.00
_cell.angle_gamma   90.00
#
_symmetry.space_group_name_H-M   'P 1'
#
loop_
_entity.id
_entity.type
_entity.pdbx_description
1 polymer ?
#
loop_
_entity_poly.entity_id
_entity_poly.type
_entity_poly.pdbx_seq_one_letter_code
_entity_poly.pdbx_strand_id
1 'polypeptide(L)'
;MLPPDSFPLKGTNMRIPSRGLGTFQADPKLYPEGSVKASVLRAIKHGYRHIDAAYGYGSGFVGKEVGAAIAECGVPREELFVVTKLHHCFHAPDDVEVNMDMSLKNLKLDYNQHD
;
A
#
# COMPACT_ATOMS: atom_id res chain seq x y z
N MET A 1 18.75 21.60 3.13
CA MET A 1 18.37 21.09 1.80
C MET A 1 17.22 20.11 1.99
N LEU A 2 16.10 20.29 1.29
CA LEU A 2 15.01 19.30 1.32
C LEU A 2 15.45 18.05 0.56
N PRO A 3 15.01 16.84 0.96
CA PRO A 3 15.30 15.63 0.20
C PRO A 3 14.73 15.73 -1.23
N PRO A 4 15.28 15.01 -2.21
CA PRO A 4 14.69 14.88 -3.53
C PRO A 4 13.23 14.41 -3.46
N ASP A 5 12.41 14.73 -4.46
CA ASP A 5 11.01 14.29 -4.51
C ASP A 5 10.85 12.77 -4.75
N SER A 6 11.85 12.14 -5.38
CA SER A 6 11.86 10.70 -5.64
C SER A 6 13.27 10.13 -5.80
N PHE A 7 13.41 8.82 -5.59
CA PHE A 7 14.64 8.06 -5.76
C PHE A 7 14.48 6.99 -6.85
N PRO A 8 15.52 6.71 -7.67
CA PRO A 8 15.49 5.60 -8.62
C PRO A 8 15.51 4.25 -7.88
N LEU A 9 14.70 3.29 -8.32
CA LEU A 9 14.80 1.91 -7.86
C LEU A 9 15.82 1.16 -8.69
N LYS A 10 16.79 0.53 -8.02
CA LYS A 10 17.86 -0.20 -8.69
C LYS A 10 17.30 -1.38 -9.48
N GLY A 11 17.69 -1.51 -10.74
CA GLY A 11 17.28 -2.62 -11.61
C GLY A 11 15.91 -2.42 -12.28
N THR A 12 15.29 -1.24 -12.15
CA THR A 12 14.04 -0.90 -12.83
C THR A 12 14.10 0.51 -13.41
N ASN A 13 13.13 0.87 -14.24
CA ASN A 13 12.94 2.25 -14.71
C ASN A 13 12.02 3.07 -13.78
N MET A 14 11.65 2.50 -12.62
CA MET A 14 10.71 3.13 -11.69
C MET A 14 11.42 4.10 -10.74
N ARG A 15 10.66 5.11 -10.30
CA ARG A 15 11.07 6.04 -9.25
C ARG A 15 10.09 5.95 -8.09
N ILE A 16 10.62 5.82 -6.88
CA ILE A 16 9.82 5.80 -5.65
C ILE A 16 9.73 7.21 -5.05
N PRO A 17 8.53 7.74 -4.73
CA PRO A 17 8.41 9.02 -4.04
C PRO A 17 9.10 8.99 -2.67
N SER A 18 9.83 10.05 -2.35
CA SER A 18 10.67 10.13 -1.13
C SER A 18 9.87 10.15 0.17
N ARG A 19 8.60 10.57 0.11
CA ARG A 19 7.69 10.66 1.25
C ARG A 19 6.60 9.61 1.10
N GLY A 20 6.64 8.61 1.97
CA GLY A 20 5.63 7.55 2.06
C GLY A 20 4.80 7.67 3.34
N LEU A 21 3.51 7.31 3.26
CA LEU A 21 2.67 7.11 4.45
C LEU A 21 2.76 5.64 4.89
N GLY A 22 3.25 5.40 6.11
CA GLY A 22 3.16 4.09 6.76
C GLY A 22 1.78 3.83 7.36
N THR A 23 1.29 2.60 7.28
CA THR A 23 -0.06 2.20 7.76
C THR A 23 -0.04 1.14 8.87
N PHE A 24 1.14 0.83 9.42
CA PHE A 24 1.28 -0.13 10.53
C PHE A 24 0.66 0.41 11.83
N GLN A 25 0.32 -0.51 12.73
CA GLN A 25 -0.22 -0.26 14.09
C GLN A 25 -1.60 0.39 14.16
N ALA A 26 -2.40 0.28 13.10
CA ALA A 26 -3.83 0.54 13.21
C ALA A 26 -4.49 -0.57 14.05
N ASP A 27 -4.60 -0.35 15.36
CA ASP A 27 -5.30 -1.23 16.30
C ASP A 27 -6.80 -0.85 16.32
N PRO A 28 -7.72 -1.74 15.89
CA PRO A 28 -9.15 -1.48 15.90
C PRO A 28 -9.72 -1.30 17.33
N LYS A 29 -8.98 -1.65 18.38
CA LYS A 29 -9.36 -1.35 19.77
C LYS A 29 -9.06 0.11 20.16
N LEU A 30 -8.09 0.74 19.49
CA LEU A 30 -7.64 2.10 19.78
C LEU A 30 -8.20 3.12 18.79
N TYR A 31 -8.50 2.69 17.57
CA TYR A 31 -8.97 3.55 16.49
C TYR A 31 -10.26 3.00 15.89
N PRO A 32 -11.24 3.86 15.56
CA PRO A 32 -12.46 3.42 14.92
C PRO A 32 -12.17 2.87 13.51
N GLU A 33 -13.03 1.96 13.06
CA GLU A 33 -13.05 1.49 11.67
C GLU A 33 -13.07 2.69 10.70
N GLY A 34 -12.30 2.60 9.63
CA GLY A 34 -12.11 3.67 8.64
C GLY A 34 -10.98 4.65 8.97
N SER A 35 -10.27 4.49 10.11
CA SER A 35 -9.16 5.38 10.49
C SER A 35 -7.96 5.29 9.56
N VAL A 36 -7.65 4.11 9.02
CA VAL A 36 -6.58 3.95 8.01
C VAL A 36 -7.03 4.60 6.71
N LYS A 37 -8.27 4.33 6.28
CA LYS A 37 -8.83 4.93 5.06
C LYS A 37 -8.77 6.46 5.12
N ALA A 38 -9.23 7.06 6.22
CA ALA A 38 -9.21 8.50 6.42
C ALA A 38 -7.78 9.08 6.41
N SER A 39 -6.83 8.37 7.04
CA SER A 39 -5.41 8.74 7.04
C SER A 39 -4.81 8.74 5.63
N VAL A 40 -5.09 7.71 4.83
CA VAL A 40 -4.62 7.58 3.44
C VAL A 40 -5.22 8.67 2.55
N LEU A 41 -6.54 8.89 2.61
CA LEU A 41 -7.20 9.97 1.87
C LEU A 41 -6.61 11.34 2.20
N ARG A 42 -6.36 11.61 3.49
CA ARG A 42 -5.75 12.86 3.94
C ARG A 42 -4.32 13.01 3.43
N ALA A 43 -3.50 11.96 3.48
CA ALA A 43 -2.16 12.01 2.95
C ALA A 43 -2.15 12.29 1.44
N ILE A 44 -3.00 11.60 0.66
CA ILE A 44 -3.12 11.82 -0.79
C ILE A 44 -3.55 13.27 -1.09
N LYS A 45 -4.51 13.81 -0.33
CA LYS A 45 -4.94 15.22 -0.41
C LYS A 45 -3.80 16.20 -0.13
N HIS A 46 -2.84 15.83 0.72
CA HIS A 46 -1.64 16.63 1.02
C HIS A 46 -0.45 16.34 0.09
N GLY A 47 -0.66 15.63 -1.02
CA GLY A 47 0.35 15.40 -2.05
C GLY A 47 1.18 14.15 -1.86
N TYR A 48 0.86 13.27 -0.91
CA TYR A 48 1.50 11.96 -0.85
C TYR A 48 1.09 11.14 -2.08
N ARG A 49 2.06 10.41 -2.61
CA ARG A 49 1.88 9.44 -3.69
C ARG A 49 2.43 8.06 -3.35
N HIS A 50 3.16 7.92 -2.25
CA HIS A 50 3.70 6.63 -1.79
C HIS A 50 2.95 6.16 -0.54
N ILE A 51 2.34 4.98 -0.61
CA ILE A 51 1.60 4.34 0.49
C ILE A 51 2.26 3.00 0.82
N ASP A 52 2.70 2.86 2.06
CA ASP A 52 3.27 1.62 2.60
C ASP A 52 2.18 0.84 3.36
N ALA A 53 1.94 -0.39 2.90
CA ALA A 53 1.04 -1.36 3.49
C ALA A 53 1.75 -2.72 3.66
N ALA A 54 1.07 -3.67 4.27
CA ALA A 54 1.47 -5.08 4.32
C ALA A 54 0.25 -5.93 4.66
N TYR A 55 0.23 -7.18 4.19
CA TYR A 55 -0.80 -8.12 4.59
C TYR A 55 -0.80 -8.35 6.12
N GLY A 56 0.38 -8.40 6.73
CA GLY A 56 0.53 -8.58 8.19
C GLY A 56 -0.02 -7.43 9.04
N TYR A 57 -0.34 -6.28 8.45
CA TYR A 57 -0.92 -5.16 9.20
C TYR A 57 -2.40 -5.45 9.41
N GLY A 58 -2.75 -5.92 10.62
CA GLY A 58 -4.12 -6.32 10.95
C GLY A 58 -4.62 -7.52 10.13
N SER A 59 -3.73 -8.42 9.71
CA SER A 59 -4.07 -9.64 8.95
C SER A 59 -4.97 -9.38 7.74
N GLY A 60 -4.64 -8.35 6.96
CA GLY A 60 -5.33 -7.95 5.73
C GLY A 60 -6.38 -6.86 5.92
N PHE A 61 -6.84 -6.56 7.14
CA PHE A 61 -7.81 -5.50 7.39
C PHE A 61 -7.30 -4.12 6.97
N VAL A 62 -6.05 -3.78 7.31
CA VAL A 62 -5.43 -2.50 6.90
C VAL A 62 -5.39 -2.39 5.37
N GLY A 63 -5.09 -3.48 4.67
CA GLY A 63 -5.12 -3.53 3.21
C GLY A 63 -6.49 -3.17 2.62
N LYS A 64 -7.58 -3.64 3.23
CA LYS A 64 -8.96 -3.32 2.79
C LYS A 64 -9.27 -1.82 2.90
N GLU A 65 -8.86 -1.19 4.01
CA GLU A 65 -9.06 0.24 4.20
C GLU A 65 -8.20 1.08 3.25
N VAL A 66 -6.94 0.68 3.04
CA VAL A 66 -6.06 1.30 2.04
C VAL A 66 -6.68 1.19 0.64
N GLY A 67 -7.18 0.02 0.25
CA GLY A 67 -7.82 -0.19 -1.03
C GLY A 67 -9.10 0.63 -1.21
N ALA A 68 -9.90 0.78 -0.16
CA ALA A 68 -11.05 1.68 -0.17
C ALA A 68 -10.63 3.15 -0.35
N ALA A 69 -9.56 3.60 0.30
CA ALA A 69 -9.04 4.95 0.11
C ALA A 69 -8.52 5.18 -1.31
N ILE A 70 -7.78 4.22 -1.89
CA ILE A 70 -7.28 4.30 -3.27
C ILE A 70 -8.45 4.45 -4.25
N ALA A 71 -9.49 3.63 -4.10
CA ALA A 71 -10.66 3.67 -4.99
C ALA A 71 -11.44 5.01 -4.91
N GLU A 72 -11.41 5.69 -3.77
CA GLU A 72 -12.18 6.91 -3.53
C GLU A 72 -11.38 8.21 -3.67
N CYS A 73 -10.05 8.15 -3.69
CA CYS A 73 -9.20 9.35 -3.63
C CYS A 73 -9.25 10.25 -4.88
N GLY A 74 -9.75 9.73 -6.01
CA GLY A 74 -9.84 10.44 -7.28
C GLY A 74 -8.50 10.67 -7.98
N VAL A 75 -7.40 10.07 -7.50
CA VAL A 75 -6.08 10.12 -8.13
C VAL A 75 -5.89 8.89 -9.03
N PRO A 76 -5.39 9.04 -10.27
CA PRO A 76 -5.11 7.90 -11.15
C PRO A 76 -4.19 6.88 -10.49
N ARG A 77 -4.43 5.58 -10.73
CA ARG A 77 -3.67 4.51 -10.05
C ARG A 77 -2.18 4.62 -10.37
N GLU A 78 -1.82 4.94 -11.60
CA GLU A 78 -0.46 5.12 -12.10
C GLU A 78 0.32 6.25 -11.41
N GLU A 79 -0.36 7.21 -10.77
CA GLU A 79 0.30 8.23 -9.96
C GLU A 79 0.66 7.74 -8.55
N LEU A 80 0.09 6.62 -8.11
CA LEU A 80 0.30 6.07 -6.78
C LEU A 80 1.40 5.00 -6.80
N PHE A 81 2.31 5.07 -5.83
CA PHE A 81 3.29 4.04 -5.52
C PHE A 81 2.81 3.29 -4.28
N VAL A 82 2.28 2.08 -4.45
CA VAL A 82 1.75 1.27 -3.33
C VAL A 82 2.71 0.13 -3.06
N VAL A 83 3.15 0.01 -1.80
CA VAL A 83 4.00 -1.09 -1.32
C VAL A 83 3.15 -2.05 -0.48
N THR A 84 3.26 -3.34 -0.74
CA THR A 84 2.81 -4.41 0.16
C THR A 84 3.96 -5.36 0.46
N LYS A 85 3.77 -6.31 1.37
CA LYS A 85 4.80 -7.22 1.86
C LYS A 85 4.22 -8.62 1.98
N LEU A 86 4.99 -9.61 1.53
CA LEU A 86 4.70 -11.02 1.75
C LEU A 86 4.64 -11.30 3.25
N HIS A 87 3.56 -11.93 3.69
CA HIS A 87 3.44 -12.32 5.09
C HIS A 87 4.33 -13.52 5.41
N HIS A 88 4.94 -13.53 6.60
CA HIS A 88 5.95 -14.54 7.00
C HIS A 88 5.43 -15.99 6.99
N CYS A 89 4.11 -16.21 7.10
CA CYS A 89 3.51 -17.54 6.98
C CYS A 89 3.41 -18.07 5.53
N PHE A 90 3.78 -17.27 4.52
CA PHE A 90 3.58 -17.59 3.11
C PHE A 90 4.92 -17.62 2.34
N HIS A 91 6.01 -18.00 3.03
CA HIS A 91 7.34 -18.09 2.41
C HIS A 91 7.55 -19.39 1.60
N ALA A 92 6.65 -20.38 1.71
CA ALA A 92 6.70 -21.52 0.81
C ALA A 92 6.43 -21.04 -0.62
N PRO A 93 7.16 -21.51 -1.66
CA PRO A 93 7.01 -21.00 -3.02
C PRO A 93 5.56 -20.99 -3.52
N ASP A 94 4.81 -22.05 -3.25
CA ASP A 94 3.41 -22.19 -3.68
C ASP A 94 2.45 -21.23 -2.94
N ASP A 95 2.87 -20.69 -1.80
CA ASP A 95 2.07 -19.77 -0.98
C ASP A 95 2.30 -18.29 -1.33
N VAL A 96 3.36 -17.98 -2.08
CA VAL A 96 3.73 -16.59 -2.41
C VAL A 96 2.63 -15.93 -3.25
N GLU A 97 2.20 -16.61 -4.31
CA GLU A 97 1.14 -16.12 -5.20
C GLU A 97 -0.19 -15.99 -4.44
N VAL A 98 -0.49 -16.95 -3.56
CA VAL A 98 -1.69 -16.92 -2.71
C VAL A 98 -1.73 -15.64 -1.86
N ASN A 99 -0.64 -15.27 -1.19
CA ASN A 99 -0.62 -14.06 -0.38
C ASN A 99 -0.60 -12.78 -1.22
N MET A 100 0.01 -12.82 -2.40
CA MET A 100 0.00 -11.71 -3.34
C MET A 100 -1.42 -11.42 -3.83
N ASP A 101 -2.18 -12.45 -4.23
CA ASP A 101 -3.57 -12.33 -4.66
C ASP A 101 -4.47 -11.79 -3.55
N MET A 102 -4.30 -12.30 -2.32
CA MET A 102 -5.01 -11.77 -1.16
C MET A 102 -4.69 -10.30 -0.92
N SER A 103 -3.42 -9.90 -1.09
CA SER A 103 -2.99 -8.51 -0.94
C SER A 103 -3.58 -7.61 -2.02
N LEU A 104 -3.50 -8.01 -3.29
CA LEU A 104 -4.07 -7.29 -4.43
C LEU A 104 -5.59 -7.13 -4.28
N LYS A 105 -6.30 -8.20 -3.91
CA LYS A 105 -7.73 -8.17 -3.63
C LYS A 105 -8.10 -7.20 -2.51
N ASN A 106 -7.37 -7.24 -1.39
CA ASN A 106 -7.63 -6.32 -0.27
C ASN A 106 -7.36 -4.86 -0.68
N LEU A 107 -6.26 -4.61 -1.41
CA LEU A 107 -5.90 -3.28 -1.90
C LEU A 107 -6.77 -2.81 -3.08
N LYS A 108 -7.64 -3.67 -3.64
CA LYS A 108 -8.44 -3.42 -4.84
C LYS A 108 -7.57 -3.01 -6.04
N LEU A 109 -6.45 -3.70 -6.21
CA LEU A 109 -5.48 -3.44 -7.28
C LEU A 109 -5.40 -4.62 -8.22
N ASP A 110 -5.17 -4.33 -9.49
CA ASP A 110 -4.89 -5.31 -10.53
C ASP A 110 -3.52 -5.00 -11.14
N TYR A 111 -2.67 -6.01 -11.20
CA TYR A 111 -1.32 -5.98 -11.75
C TYR A 111 -1.05 -7.35 -12.35
N ASN A 112 -0.80 -7.42 -13.66
CA ASN A 112 -0.35 -8.66 -14.27
C ASN A 112 1.04 -8.99 -13.74
N GLN A 113 1.29 -10.24 -13.38
CA GLN A 113 2.63 -10.71 -12.97
C GLN A 113 3.64 -10.81 -14.14
N HIS A 114 3.31 -10.24 -15.30
CA HIS A 114 4.04 -10.39 -16.56
C HIS A 114 4.39 -9.07 -17.27
N ASP A 115 4.05 -7.92 -16.69
CA ASP A 115 4.37 -6.59 -17.24
C ASP A 115 5.67 -6.01 -16.65
#